data_AF-A0A962JIU7-F1
#
_entry.id   AF-A0A962JIU7-F1
#
_cell.length_a   1.000
_cell.length_b   1.000
_cell.length_c   1.000
_cell.angle_alpha   90.00
_cell.angle_beta   90.00
_cell.angle_gamma   90.00
#
_symmetry.space_group_name_H-M   'P 1'
#
loop_
_entity.id
_entity.type
_entity.pdbx_description
1 polymer ?
#
loop_
_entity_poly.entity_id
_entity_poly.type
_entity_poly.pdbx_seq_one_letter_code
_entity_poly.pdbx_strand_id
1 'polypeptide(L)'
;LQYLESHQELITVNLGTGKGYSVLDMLKAMERAANKTIPYKIVARRAGDIASCYADPQYAFDKIGWKAEFDQQAMCEDMWRWQSNNPQGYDV
;
A
#
# COMPACT_ATOMS: atom_id res chain seq x y z
N LEU A 1 16.66 -2.78 -15.38
CA LEU A 1 16.69 -1.52 -14.60
C LEU A 1 17.92 -0.78 -15.10
N GLN A 2 17.77 0.31 -15.85
CA GLN A 2 18.90 1.01 -16.50
C GLN A 2 20.04 1.37 -15.53
N TYR A 3 19.73 1.66 -14.25
CA TYR A 3 20.74 1.87 -13.21
C TYR A 3 21.64 0.65 -13.01
N LEU A 4 21.06 -0.56 -12.88
CA LEU A 4 21.83 -1.80 -12.66
C LEU A 4 22.56 -2.27 -13.93
N GLU A 5 22.04 -1.93 -15.11
CA GLU A 5 22.71 -2.22 -16.39
C GLU A 5 23.98 -1.36 -16.57
N SER A 6 24.00 -0.16 -15.99
CA SER A 6 25.13 0.77 -16.04
C SER A 6 26.05 0.72 -14.81
N HIS A 7 25.58 0.12 -13.70
CA HIS A 7 26.30 0.03 -12.43
C HIS A 7 26.28 -1.42 -11.91
N GLN A 8 27.46 -2.05 -11.80
CA GLN A 8 27.62 -3.38 -11.20
C GLN A 8 27.65 -3.31 -9.66
N GLU A 9 26.58 -2.78 -9.05
CA GLU A 9 26.46 -2.58 -7.60
C GLU A 9 25.27 -3.39 -7.04
N LEU A 10 25.44 -3.94 -5.83
CA LEU A 10 24.33 -4.45 -5.04
C LEU A 10 23.64 -3.29 -4.31
N ILE A 11 22.35 -3.08 -4.58
CA ILE A 11 21.54 -2.08 -3.88
C ILE A 11 20.44 -2.73 -3.05
N THR A 12 20.14 -2.14 -1.89
CA THR A 12 18.96 -2.46 -1.08
C THR A 12 18.15 -1.18 -0.89
N VAL A 13 16.90 -1.19 -1.32
CA VAL A 13 16.03 0.01 -1.34
C VAL A 13 14.68 -0.30 -0.72
N ASN A 14 14.04 0.69 -0.10
CA ASN A 14 12.65 0.57 0.31
C ASN A 14 11.73 0.90 -0.86
N LEU A 15 10.75 0.03 -1.13
CA LEU A 15 9.65 0.33 -2.03
C LEU A 15 8.39 0.62 -1.20
N GLY A 16 8.13 1.90 -0.98
CA GLY A 16 6.96 2.38 -0.27
C GLY A 16 6.64 3.82 -0.63
N THR A 17 5.50 4.31 -0.19
CA THR A 17 5.03 5.67 -0.54
C THR A 17 5.63 6.77 0.33
N GLY A 18 6.23 6.40 1.47
CA GLY A 18 6.62 7.35 2.51
C GLY A 18 5.46 7.91 3.34
N LYS A 19 4.22 7.52 3.02
CA LYS A 19 3.01 7.98 3.71
C LYS A 19 2.43 6.83 4.54
N GLY A 20 2.35 7.03 5.85
CA GLY A 20 1.62 6.13 6.74
C GLY A 20 0.13 6.47 6.77
N TYR A 21 -0.72 5.44 6.78
CA TYR A 21 -2.16 5.56 6.99
C TYR A 21 -2.55 4.70 8.19
N SER A 22 -3.45 5.22 9.04
CA SER A 22 -3.99 4.41 10.13
C SER A 22 -5.01 3.38 9.61
N VAL A 23 -5.36 2.42 10.45
CA VAL A 23 -6.45 1.46 10.18
C VAL A 23 -7.76 2.20 9.85
N LEU A 24 -8.06 3.28 10.57
CA LEU A 24 -9.29 4.04 10.38
C LEU A 24 -9.25 4.91 9.11
N ASP A 25 -8.07 5.37 8.67
CA ASP A 25 -7.94 6.08 7.39
C ASP A 25 -8.21 5.13 6.23
N MET A 26 -7.65 3.91 6.28
CA MET A 26 -7.90 2.87 5.28
C MET A 26 -9.38 2.47 5.24
N LEU A 27 -10.01 2.33 6.41
CA LEU A 27 -11.43 2.02 6.50
C LEU A 27 -12.27 3.09 5.79
N LYS A 28 -12.05 4.38 6.11
CA LYS A 28 -12.78 5.50 5.49
C LYS A 28 -12.55 5.57 3.98
N ALA A 29 -11.33 5.34 3.51
CA ALA A 29 -11.02 5.32 2.09
C ALA A 29 -11.75 4.17 1.37
N MET A 30 -11.80 3.00 2.00
CA MET A 30 -12.52 1.85 1.45
C MET A 30 -14.03 2.04 1.45
N GLU A 31 -14.62 2.63 2.51
CA GLU A 31 -16.05 2.95 2.55
C GLU A 31 -16.45 3.89 1.40
N ARG A 32 -15.61 4.88 1.09
CA ARG A 32 -15.80 5.77 -0.07
C ARG A 32 -15.71 5.01 -1.38
N ALA A 33 -14.66 4.20 -1.58
CA ALA A 33 -14.46 3.42 -2.79
C ALA A 33 -15.61 2.42 -3.04
N ALA A 34 -16.08 1.75 -1.99
CA ALA A 34 -17.17 0.79 -2.06
C ALA A 34 -18.57 1.43 -2.09
N ASN A 35 -18.66 2.72 -1.76
CA ASN A 35 -19.90 3.44 -1.46
C ASN A 35 -20.80 2.67 -0.48
N LYS A 36 -20.18 2.15 0.60
CA LYS A 36 -20.82 1.31 1.61
C LYS A 36 -20.21 1.59 2.98
N THR A 37 -21.05 1.52 4.02
CA THR A 37 -20.55 1.50 5.40
C THR A 37 -19.95 0.13 5.71
N ILE A 38 -18.76 0.13 6.32
CA ILE A 38 -18.05 -1.09 6.70
C ILE A 38 -18.06 -1.18 8.24
N PRO A 39 -18.83 -2.12 8.83
CA PRO A 39 -18.89 -2.26 10.27
C PRO A 39 -17.56 -2.77 10.82
N TYR A 40 -17.13 -2.21 11.96
CA TYR A 40 -15.93 -2.65 12.67
C TYR A 40 -16.13 -2.56 14.19
N LYS A 41 -15.24 -3.22 14.93
CA LYS A 41 -15.17 -3.14 16.39
C LYS A 41 -13.72 -2.96 16.82
N ILE A 42 -13.49 -2.03 17.75
CA ILE A 42 -12.20 -1.90 18.41
C ILE A 42 -12.05 -3.06 19.41
N VAL A 43 -10.99 -3.84 19.24
CA VAL A 43 -10.65 -4.98 20.09
C VAL A 43 -9.25 -4.80 20.69
N ALA A 44 -8.82 -5.74 21.53
CA ALA A 44 -7.48 -5.72 22.12
C ALA A 44 -6.39 -5.69 21.04
N ARG A 45 -5.21 -5.16 21.40
CA ARG A 45 -4.05 -5.15 20.50
C ARG A 45 -3.65 -6.58 20.13
N ARG A 46 -3.33 -6.80 18.85
CA ARG A 46 -2.74 -8.06 18.40
C ARG A 46 -1.30 -8.14 18.90
N ALA A 47 -0.94 -9.27 19.52
CA ALA A 47 0.42 -9.46 20.01
C ALA A 47 1.42 -9.39 18.86
N GLY A 48 2.50 -8.63 19.04
CA GLY A 48 3.53 -8.41 18.01
C GLY A 48 3.31 -7.21 17.10
N ASP A 49 2.15 -6.54 17.14
CA ASP A 49 1.94 -5.33 16.35
C ASP A 49 2.74 -4.15 16.91
N ILE A 50 3.47 -3.47 16.01
CA ILE A 50 4.09 -2.18 16.27
C ILE A 50 3.09 -1.03 16.02
N ALA A 51 3.33 0.14 16.62
CA ALA A 51 2.40 1.26 16.55
C ALA A 51 2.31 1.90 15.14
N SER A 52 3.43 2.00 14.43
CA SER A 52 3.52 2.62 13.11
C SER A 52 4.72 2.09 12.34
N CYS A 53 4.56 1.89 11.04
CA CYS A 53 5.63 1.52 10.12
C CYS A 53 5.37 2.13 8.74
N TYR A 54 6.33 2.84 8.20
CA TYR A 54 6.30 3.39 6.85
C TYR A 54 7.74 3.53 6.33
N ALA A 55 7.90 3.44 5.02
CA ALA A 55 9.20 3.50 4.37
C ALA A 55 9.75 4.94 4.31
N ASP A 56 11.08 5.09 4.26
CA ASP A 56 11.70 6.24 3.60
C ASP A 56 12.04 5.83 2.16
N PRO A 57 11.36 6.36 1.12
CA PRO A 57 11.59 6.00 -0.27
C PRO A 57 12.63 6.87 -0.98
N GLN A 58 13.24 7.86 -0.30
CA GLN A 58 14.14 8.82 -0.92
C GLN A 58 15.31 8.12 -1.63
N TYR A 59 15.90 7.10 -0.99
CA TYR A 59 17.01 6.34 -1.57
C TYR A 59 16.63 5.59 -2.86
N ALA A 60 15.40 5.08 -2.96
CA ALA A 60 14.92 4.43 -4.19
C ALA A 60 14.75 5.45 -5.33
N PHE A 61 14.21 6.62 -5.01
CA PHE A 61 14.06 7.69 -5.99
C PHE A 61 15.41 8.18 -6.50
N ASP A 62 16.36 8.46 -5.60
CA ASP A 62 17.67 8.99 -5.97
C ASP A 62 18.50 7.99 -6.77
N LYS A 63 18.42 6.69 -6.44
CA LYS A 63 19.22 5.65 -7.11
C LYS A 63 18.62 5.17 -8.42
N ILE A 64 17.33 4.85 -8.43
CA ILE A 64 16.71 4.17 -9.57
C ILE A 64 15.57 4.97 -10.21
N GLY A 65 15.36 6.22 -9.79
CA GLY A 65 14.30 7.08 -10.31
C GLY A 65 12.89 6.60 -9.95
N TRP A 66 12.77 5.62 -9.06
CA TRP A 66 11.49 4.99 -8.74
C TRP A 66 10.74 5.78 -7.65
N LYS A 67 9.45 5.98 -7.86
CA LYS A 67 8.53 6.56 -6.87
C LYS A 67 7.14 5.97 -7.05
N ALA A 68 6.45 5.71 -5.94
CA ALA A 68 5.03 5.33 -6.00
C ALA A 68 4.17 6.51 -6.49
N GLU A 69 3.34 6.28 -7.50
CA GLU A 69 2.52 7.31 -8.16
C GLU A 69 1.06 7.32 -7.69
N PHE A 70 0.57 6.19 -7.17
CA PHE A 70 -0.80 6.03 -6.72
C PHE A 70 -0.93 6.31 -5.22
N ASP A 71 -2.03 6.96 -4.85
CA ASP A 71 -2.35 7.28 -3.47
C ASP A 71 -3.33 6.26 -2.85
N GLN A 72 -3.75 6.53 -1.62
CA GLN A 72 -4.66 5.67 -0.87
C GLN A 72 -6.02 5.49 -1.55
N GLN A 73 -6.52 6.52 -2.23
CA GLN A 73 -7.84 6.46 -2.88
C GLN A 73 -7.77 5.54 -4.08
N ALA A 74 -6.79 5.75 -4.96
CA ALA A 74 -6.55 4.87 -6.10
C ALA A 74 -6.36 3.41 -5.69
N MET A 75 -5.58 3.16 -4.61
CA MET A 75 -5.43 1.82 -4.05
C MET A 75 -6.76 1.18 -3.64
N CYS A 76 -7.63 1.91 -2.93
CA CYS A 76 -8.91 1.39 -2.46
C CYS A 76 -9.92 1.21 -3.60
N GLU A 77 -9.94 2.11 -4.58
CA GLU A 77 -10.79 2.04 -5.78
C GLU A 77 -10.45 0.82 -6.62
N ASP A 78 -9.17 0.60 -6.89
CA ASP A 78 -8.70 -0.55 -7.67
C ASP A 78 -8.96 -1.87 -6.92
N MET A 79 -8.72 -1.90 -5.60
CA MET A 79 -9.02 -3.06 -4.77
C MET A 79 -10.53 -3.36 -4.76
N TRP A 80 -11.38 -2.35 -4.63
CA TRP A 80 -12.82 -2.53 -4.68
C TRP A 80 -13.28 -3.02 -6.06
N ARG A 81 -12.78 -2.43 -7.14
CA ARG A 81 -13.08 -2.85 -8.51
C ARG A 81 -12.73 -4.32 -8.73
N TRP A 82 -11.58 -4.76 -8.23
CA TRP A 82 -11.20 -6.18 -8.25
C TRP A 82 -12.20 -7.03 -7.46
N GLN A 83 -12.44 -6.69 -6.19
CA GLN A 83 -13.28 -7.48 -5.30
C GLN A 83 -14.75 -7.53 -5.75
N SER A 84 -15.28 -6.45 -6.32
CA SER A 84 -16.66 -6.39 -6.83
C SER A 84 -16.85 -7.24 -8.07
N ASN A 85 -15.83 -7.30 -8.94
CA ASN A 85 -15.88 -8.07 -10.18
C ASN A 85 -15.49 -9.54 -9.97
N ASN A 86 -14.74 -9.84 -8.91
CA ASN A 86 -14.23 -11.18 -8.61
C ASN A 86 -14.58 -11.54 -7.16
N PRO A 87 -15.86 -11.73 -6.83
CA PRO A 87 -16.30 -11.94 -5.45
C PRO A 87 -15.68 -13.20 -4.80
N GLN A 88 -15.30 -14.19 -5.60
CA GLN A 88 -14.65 -15.43 -5.14
C GLN A 88 -13.15 -15.48 -5.47
N GLY A 89 -12.57 -14.39 -5.96
CA GLY A 89 -11.18 -14.39 -6.44
C GLY A 89 -11.03 -15.10 -7.79
N TYR A 90 -9.86 -15.70 -8.02
CA TYR A 90 -9.61 -16.50 -9.21
C TYR A 90 -10.16 -17.92 -9.04
N ASP A 91 -10.70 -18.49 -10.11
CA ASP A 91 -10.97 -19.92 -10.17
C ASP A 91 -9.63 -20.68 -10.16
N VAL A 92 -9.52 -21.67 -9.27
CA VAL A 92 -8.35 -22.56 -9.13
C VAL A 92 -8.51 -23.86 -9.90
#